data_AF-A0A7U2I4I5-F1
#
_entry.id   AF-A0A7U2I4I5-F1
#
_cell.length_a   1.000
_cell.length_b   1.000
_cell.length_c   1.000
_cell.angle_alpha   90.00
_cell.angle_beta   90.00
_cell.angle_gamma   90.00
#
_symmetry.space_group_name_H-M   'P 1'
#
loop_
_entity.id
_entity.type
_entity.pdbx_description
1 polymer ?
#
loop_
_entity_poly.entity_id
_entity_poly.type
_entity_poly.pdbx_seq_one_letter_code
_entity_poly.pdbx_strand_id
1 'polypeptide(L)'
;MYRSIAANHSIFQRFGDYRKAWSLTFGKHQYRPQSAITPSPYHNSASAEIPGHPFSVQMDTQPPAQLPEIMPSSPPNIPLAERMKKYEAVYDTTLPSNSPIILRLDGHNFSRFTSHFARPFDERIHSAMLSTCTSLLTFFPSATLAYTQSDEITLIFPSGVGAFGERVQKLSSLAASYTSVNFVKHLIAAVDAQPEPALKGEGGKDVLWTAHFDARIFAVPSIEEALNNLLWRCRNDAVRNSVSSFARTMYSTKEMHGKRAKELVAMMREEKGVVFEDAVPKWAIEGCLIKREQVDHWGRNGKTGEMEMTFRARVRVEERGVREFGEEGLRLVQERYW
;
A
#
# COMPACT_ATOMS: atom_id res chain seq x y z
N MET A 1 -15.24 -2.28 33.39
CA MET A 1 -14.91 -1.32 32.32
C MET A 1 -14.83 -2.06 30.97
N TYR A 2 -15.96 -2.59 30.47
CA TYR A 2 -16.03 -3.37 29.21
C TYR A 2 -17.43 -3.25 28.61
N ARG A 3 -17.67 -2.25 27.75
CA ARG A 3 -18.83 -2.16 26.84
C ARG A 3 -18.50 -1.22 25.68
N SER A 4 -18.18 -1.77 24.50
CA SER A 4 -18.49 -1.21 23.16
C SER A 4 -17.80 -2.05 22.07
N ILE A 5 -18.39 -3.20 21.71
CA ILE A 5 -18.07 -3.94 20.46
C ILE A 5 -19.41 -4.26 19.77
N ALA A 6 -20.26 -3.24 19.62
CA ALA A 6 -21.62 -3.38 19.11
C ALA A 6 -21.91 -2.26 18.09
N ALA A 7 -21.17 -2.27 16.97
CA ALA A 7 -21.35 -1.31 15.88
C ALA A 7 -21.11 -1.85 14.45
N ASN A 8 -20.59 -3.08 14.27
CA ASN A 8 -20.23 -3.63 12.95
C ASN A 8 -21.19 -4.72 12.42
N HIS A 9 -22.39 -4.86 13.01
CA HIS A 9 -23.32 -5.94 12.67
C HIS A 9 -24.03 -5.78 11.30
N SER A 10 -24.04 -4.57 10.71
CA SER A 10 -24.74 -4.29 9.45
C SER A 10 -24.01 -4.78 8.20
N ILE A 11 -22.69 -5.01 8.28
CA ILE A 11 -21.90 -5.54 7.15
C ILE A 11 -22.26 -7.01 6.90
N PHE A 12 -22.49 -7.79 7.96
CA PHE A 12 -22.63 -9.26 7.88
C PHE A 12 -23.90 -9.81 7.19
N GLN A 13 -24.90 -8.98 6.90
CA GLN A 13 -26.20 -9.46 6.37
C GLN A 13 -26.32 -9.47 4.83
N ARG A 14 -25.33 -9.00 4.07
CA ARG A 14 -25.36 -9.01 2.59
C ARG A 14 -24.65 -10.21 1.93
N PHE A 15 -24.11 -11.15 2.71
CA PHE A 15 -23.12 -12.12 2.23
C PHE A 15 -23.65 -13.49 1.73
N GLY A 16 -24.98 -13.65 1.58
CA GLY A 16 -25.57 -14.95 1.24
C GLY A 16 -25.49 -15.37 -0.25
N ASP A 17 -25.64 -14.42 -1.17
CA ASP A 17 -26.09 -14.76 -2.54
C ASP A 17 -24.96 -15.18 -3.50
N TYR A 18 -23.74 -14.70 -3.30
CA TYR A 18 -22.64 -14.92 -4.27
C TYR A 18 -22.10 -16.36 -4.33
N ARG A 19 -22.27 -17.17 -3.29
CA ARG A 19 -21.74 -18.56 -3.25
C ARG A 19 -22.38 -19.50 -4.27
N LYS A 20 -23.62 -19.24 -4.71
CA LYS A 20 -24.33 -20.12 -5.66
C LYS A 20 -23.84 -20.01 -7.10
N ALA A 21 -23.25 -18.89 -7.50
CA ALA A 21 -22.76 -18.70 -8.86
C ALA A 21 -21.43 -19.42 -9.13
N TRP A 22 -20.56 -19.53 -8.11
CA TRP A 22 -19.16 -19.95 -8.30
C TRP A 22 -18.96 -21.48 -8.37
N SER A 23 -19.83 -22.26 -7.73
CA SER A 23 -19.68 -23.73 -7.68
C SER A 23 -20.10 -24.47 -8.95
N LEU A 24 -20.77 -23.79 -9.89
CA LEU A 24 -21.35 -24.40 -11.09
C LEU A 24 -20.39 -24.49 -12.28
N THR A 25 -19.26 -23.76 -12.29
CA THR A 25 -18.53 -23.50 -13.54
C THR A 25 -17.19 -24.23 -13.70
N PHE A 26 -16.40 -24.47 -12.63
CA PHE A 26 -15.01 -24.97 -12.79
C PHE A 26 -14.59 -26.05 -11.79
N GLY A 27 -14.37 -27.27 -12.29
CA GLY A 27 -13.84 -28.40 -11.55
C GLY A 27 -12.33 -28.64 -11.76
N LYS A 28 -11.60 -28.82 -10.65
CA LYS A 28 -10.29 -29.48 -10.45
C LYS A 28 -9.36 -29.67 -11.68
N HIS A 29 -8.15 -29.10 -11.64
CA HIS A 29 -6.93 -29.68 -12.22
C HIS A 29 -5.69 -29.38 -11.34
N GLN A 30 -4.70 -30.28 -11.33
CA GLN A 30 -3.53 -30.26 -10.42
C GLN A 30 -2.27 -29.65 -11.10
N TYR A 31 -1.28 -29.23 -10.28
CA TYR A 31 -0.04 -28.59 -10.73
C TYR A 31 1.21 -29.37 -10.25
N ARG A 32 2.33 -29.30 -11.00
CA ARG A 32 3.60 -29.99 -10.70
C ARG A 32 4.79 -29.03 -10.94
N PRO A 33 5.79 -28.92 -10.04
CA PRO A 33 6.88 -27.93 -10.15
C PRO A 33 8.18 -28.48 -10.78
N GLN A 34 9.06 -27.57 -11.21
CA GLN A 34 10.45 -27.84 -11.61
C GLN A 34 11.44 -26.80 -10.99
N SER A 35 12.73 -27.11 -11.05
CA SER A 35 13.79 -26.69 -10.12
C SER A 35 14.67 -25.51 -10.54
N ALA A 36 15.53 -25.06 -9.61
CA ALA A 36 16.34 -23.83 -9.66
C ALA A 36 17.68 -23.95 -10.43
N ILE A 37 18.30 -22.79 -10.69
CA ILE A 37 19.63 -22.62 -11.32
C ILE A 37 20.47 -21.62 -10.48
N THR A 38 21.78 -21.85 -10.39
CA THR A 38 22.78 -21.01 -9.69
C THR A 38 23.71 -20.25 -10.67
N PRO A 39 24.35 -19.13 -10.27
CA PRO A 39 25.23 -18.33 -11.13
C PRO A 39 26.74 -18.63 -10.95
N SER A 40 27.56 -18.17 -11.91
CA SER A 40 29.03 -18.35 -11.97
C SER A 40 29.77 -17.01 -12.21
N PRO A 41 30.98 -16.78 -11.66
CA PRO A 41 31.77 -15.55 -11.85
C PRO A 41 33.06 -15.75 -12.68
N TYR A 42 33.53 -14.71 -13.39
CA TYR A 42 34.89 -14.63 -13.95
C TYR A 42 35.46 -13.20 -13.94
N HIS A 43 36.78 -13.08 -14.14
CA HIS A 43 37.60 -11.99 -13.60
C HIS A 43 38.66 -11.50 -14.62
N ASN A 44 38.74 -10.17 -14.79
CA ASN A 44 39.93 -9.30 -14.97
C ASN A 44 40.94 -9.41 -16.15
N SER A 45 41.65 -8.27 -16.34
CA SER A 45 42.87 -8.00 -17.15
C SER A 45 42.69 -7.80 -18.69
N ALA A 46 43.52 -7.03 -19.43
CA ALA A 46 44.82 -6.40 -19.11
C ALA A 46 45.07 -5.04 -19.87
N SER A 47 46.18 -4.37 -19.56
CA SER A 47 46.62 -3.05 -20.07
C SER A 47 47.57 -3.11 -21.28
N ALA A 48 47.78 -1.97 -21.98
CA ALA A 48 48.94 -1.75 -22.87
C ALA A 48 49.30 -0.25 -23.03
N GLU A 49 50.60 0.09 -23.00
CA GLU A 49 51.21 1.40 -23.29
C GLU A 49 52.02 1.35 -24.62
N ILE A 50 52.40 2.45 -25.31
CA ILE A 50 53.72 3.17 -25.41
C ILE A 50 53.78 3.71 -26.89
N PRO A 51 54.49 4.78 -27.35
CA PRO A 51 55.13 5.99 -26.76
C PRO A 51 54.35 7.29 -27.17
N GLY A 52 54.82 8.55 -27.14
CA GLY A 52 56.06 9.21 -26.65
C GLY A 52 56.85 10.00 -27.74
N HIS A 53 57.00 11.33 -27.61
CA HIS A 53 57.87 12.22 -28.43
C HIS A 53 58.34 13.45 -27.59
N PRO A 54 59.53 14.04 -27.84
CA PRO A 54 60.12 15.05 -26.95
C PRO A 54 59.83 16.50 -27.36
N PHE A 55 59.69 17.38 -26.36
CA PHE A 55 59.80 18.83 -26.52
C PHE A 55 60.69 19.41 -25.41
N SER A 56 61.75 20.10 -25.80
CA SER A 56 62.67 20.81 -24.90
C SER A 56 62.14 22.21 -24.60
N VAL A 57 61.92 22.53 -23.33
CA VAL A 57 61.61 23.89 -22.85
C VAL A 57 62.70 24.31 -21.87
N GLN A 58 63.17 25.55 -22.00
CA GLN A 58 64.27 26.11 -21.20
C GLN A 58 63.86 26.22 -19.73
N MET A 59 64.77 25.85 -18.83
CA MET A 59 64.58 26.05 -17.38
C MET A 59 64.92 27.49 -17.01
N ASP A 60 63.91 28.23 -16.56
CA ASP A 60 64.09 29.50 -15.86
C ASP A 60 63.94 29.25 -14.36
N THR A 61 65.03 29.42 -13.60
CA THR A 61 65.13 28.96 -12.21
C THR A 61 64.67 30.04 -11.23
N GLN A 62 63.38 30.05 -10.90
CA GLN A 62 62.91 30.69 -9.66
C GLN A 62 63.03 29.71 -8.47
N PRO A 63 63.45 30.18 -7.28
CA PRO A 63 63.50 29.33 -6.09
C PRO A 63 62.08 28.91 -5.68
N PRO A 64 61.87 27.68 -5.19
CA PRO A 64 60.55 27.19 -4.85
C PRO A 64 59.97 27.98 -3.67
N ALA A 65 58.81 28.59 -3.87
CA ALA A 65 58.01 29.13 -2.78
C ALA A 65 57.64 27.98 -1.83
N GLN A 66 58.02 28.10 -0.55
CA GLN A 66 57.59 27.17 0.48
C GLN A 66 56.06 27.25 0.61
N LEU A 67 55.34 26.20 0.20
CA LEU A 67 53.94 26.07 0.59
C LEU A 67 53.88 25.97 2.12
N PRO A 68 52.98 26.70 2.80
CA PRO A 68 52.80 26.53 4.22
C PRO A 68 52.29 25.11 4.51
N GLU A 69 52.95 24.39 5.41
CA GLU A 69 52.46 23.12 5.92
C GLU A 69 51.14 23.35 6.66
N ILE A 70 50.03 23.11 5.97
CA ILE A 70 48.72 22.96 6.60
C ILE A 70 48.75 21.60 7.31
N MET A 71 49.25 21.59 8.54
CA MET A 71 49.06 20.45 9.43
C MET A 71 47.56 20.16 9.51
N PRO A 72 47.10 18.92 9.25
CA PRO A 72 45.71 18.58 9.45
C PRO A 72 45.42 18.70 10.95
N SER A 73 44.72 19.77 11.33
CA SER A 73 44.23 19.92 12.69
C SER A 73 43.44 18.68 13.04
N SER A 74 43.87 17.97 14.10
CA SER A 74 43.19 16.76 14.57
C SER A 74 41.70 17.05 14.65
N PRO A 75 40.82 16.25 14.01
CA PRO A 75 39.40 16.57 13.96
C PRO A 75 38.90 16.77 15.39
N PRO A 76 38.08 17.81 15.65
CA PRO A 76 37.68 18.17 17.00
C PRO A 76 37.18 16.93 17.73
N ASN A 77 37.57 16.79 19.01
CA ASN A 77 37.23 15.63 19.83
C ASN A 77 35.74 15.69 20.25
N ILE A 78 34.88 15.57 19.25
CA ILE A 78 33.43 15.58 19.37
C ILE A 78 33.04 14.34 20.19
N PRO A 79 32.33 14.49 21.32
CA PRO A 79 31.93 13.37 22.16
C PRO A 79 31.21 12.28 21.37
N LEU A 80 31.42 11.01 21.74
CA LEU A 80 30.86 9.85 21.03
C LEU A 80 29.34 9.99 20.77
N ALA A 81 28.58 10.41 21.78
CA ALA A 81 27.13 10.59 21.67
C ALA A 81 26.73 11.69 20.66
N GLU A 82 27.53 12.75 20.50
CA GLU A 82 27.28 13.80 19.51
C GLU A 82 27.68 13.33 18.10
N ARG A 83 28.76 12.54 17.96
CA ARG A 83 29.11 11.88 16.69
C ARG A 83 28.00 10.93 16.21
N MET A 84 27.46 10.08 17.09
CA MET A 84 26.37 9.16 16.73
C MET A 84 25.11 9.93 16.30
N LYS A 85 24.71 10.96 17.05
CA LYS A 85 23.58 11.84 16.68
C LYS A 85 23.79 12.53 15.33
N LYS A 86 25.01 12.97 15.01
CA LYS A 86 25.35 13.54 13.69
C LYS A 86 25.19 12.52 12.56
N TYR A 87 25.56 11.26 12.77
CA TYR A 87 25.35 10.22 11.76
C TYR A 87 23.86 9.88 11.56
N GLU A 88 23.05 9.82 12.61
CA GLU A 88 21.60 9.63 12.49
C GLU A 88 20.92 10.80 11.73
N ALA A 89 21.28 12.04 12.10
CA ALA A 89 20.65 13.25 11.55
C ALA A 89 20.84 13.42 10.02
N VAL A 90 21.92 12.88 9.44
CA VAL A 90 22.16 12.91 7.98
C VAL A 90 21.07 12.17 7.20
N TYR A 91 20.37 11.22 7.83
CA TYR A 91 19.32 10.42 7.21
C TYR A 91 17.90 10.77 7.70
N ASP A 92 17.74 11.73 8.61
CA ASP A 92 16.42 12.09 9.19
C ASP A 92 15.63 13.07 8.29
N THR A 93 15.29 12.60 7.09
CA THR A 93 14.52 13.36 6.10
C THR A 93 13.09 13.65 6.58
N THR A 94 12.63 14.89 6.41
CA THR A 94 11.26 15.34 6.71
C THR A 94 10.46 15.66 5.44
N LEU A 95 9.14 15.54 5.54
CA LEU A 95 8.19 15.99 4.53
C LEU A 95 7.80 17.47 4.74
N PRO A 96 7.35 18.19 3.69
CA PRO A 96 6.81 19.53 3.83
C PRO A 96 5.48 19.53 4.59
N SER A 97 5.41 20.24 5.71
CA SER A 97 4.27 20.19 6.65
C SER A 97 2.95 20.76 6.14
N ASN A 98 2.93 21.44 4.98
CA ASN A 98 1.75 22.09 4.40
C ASN A 98 1.45 21.61 2.97
N SER A 99 2.06 20.51 2.53
CA SER A 99 1.81 19.93 1.20
C SER A 99 0.92 18.69 1.29
N PRO A 100 0.18 18.33 0.23
CA PRO A 100 -0.50 17.06 0.17
C PRO A 100 0.50 15.89 0.24
N ILE A 101 0.30 14.98 1.19
CA ILE A 101 1.14 13.79 1.40
C ILE A 101 0.32 12.55 1.04
N ILE A 102 0.98 11.59 0.38
CA ILE A 102 0.45 10.26 0.11
C ILE A 102 1.27 9.25 0.89
N LEU A 103 0.60 8.39 1.65
CA LEU A 103 1.18 7.21 2.29
C LEU A 103 0.60 5.97 1.63
N ARG A 104 1.45 5.19 0.98
CA ARG A 104 1.12 3.90 0.41
C ARG A 104 1.71 2.77 1.24
N LEU A 105 0.93 1.73 1.47
CA LEU A 105 1.27 0.53 2.24
C LEU A 105 1.00 -0.67 1.34
N ASP A 106 1.99 -1.54 1.13
CA ASP A 106 1.92 -2.65 0.16
C ASP A 106 2.26 -3.98 0.84
N GLY A 107 1.48 -5.03 0.60
CA GLY A 107 1.64 -6.33 1.24
C GLY A 107 2.90 -7.07 0.80
N HIS A 108 3.89 -7.20 1.70
CA HIS A 108 5.17 -7.80 1.34
C HIS A 108 5.02 -9.29 0.97
N ASN A 109 5.34 -9.63 -0.29
CA ASN A 109 5.22 -10.97 -0.85
C ASN A 109 3.79 -11.56 -0.72
N PHE A 110 2.75 -10.72 -0.80
CA PHE A 110 1.38 -11.18 -0.57
C PHE A 110 0.89 -12.20 -1.61
N SER A 111 1.48 -12.27 -2.81
CA SER A 111 1.21 -13.38 -3.75
C SER A 111 1.52 -14.78 -3.17
N ARG A 112 2.50 -14.91 -2.26
CA ARG A 112 2.75 -16.15 -1.52
C ARG A 112 1.79 -16.30 -0.35
N PHE A 113 1.63 -15.25 0.46
CA PHE A 113 0.73 -15.25 1.63
C PHE A 113 -0.73 -15.60 1.27
N THR A 114 -1.28 -14.95 0.24
CA THR A 114 -2.65 -15.17 -0.26
C THR A 114 -2.84 -16.52 -0.95
N SER A 115 -1.77 -17.27 -1.25
CA SER A 115 -1.90 -18.60 -1.88
C SER A 115 -2.64 -19.62 -0.99
N HIS A 116 -2.65 -19.38 0.32
CA HIS A 116 -3.35 -20.18 1.33
C HIS A 116 -4.87 -19.94 1.36
N PHE A 117 -5.38 -18.91 0.66
CA PHE A 117 -6.76 -18.44 0.73
C PHE A 117 -7.61 -18.85 -0.49
N ALA A 118 -8.87 -18.44 -0.53
CA ALA A 118 -9.70 -18.55 -1.74
C ALA A 118 -9.07 -17.79 -2.91
N ARG A 119 -9.30 -18.28 -4.13
CA ARG A 119 -8.87 -17.64 -5.38
C ARG A 119 -10.10 -17.46 -6.29
N PRO A 120 -10.15 -16.40 -7.12
CA PRO A 120 -9.14 -15.34 -7.25
C PRO A 120 -9.21 -14.28 -6.15
N PHE A 121 -10.30 -14.24 -5.37
CA PHE A 121 -10.53 -13.26 -4.30
C PHE A 121 -11.00 -13.97 -3.02
N ASP A 122 -10.59 -13.48 -1.85
CA ASP A 122 -11.04 -13.97 -0.54
C ASP A 122 -11.63 -12.82 0.30
N GLU A 123 -12.90 -12.95 0.67
CA GLU A 123 -13.67 -11.94 1.38
C GLU A 123 -13.11 -11.61 2.77
N ARG A 124 -12.36 -12.53 3.38
CA ARG A 124 -11.78 -12.36 4.72
C ARG A 124 -10.59 -11.43 4.69
N ILE A 125 -9.75 -11.55 3.65
CA ILE A 125 -8.67 -10.62 3.36
C ILE A 125 -9.25 -9.23 3.08
N HIS A 126 -10.28 -9.16 2.23
CA HIS A 126 -10.95 -7.90 1.92
C HIS A 126 -11.51 -7.20 3.19
N SER A 127 -12.24 -7.94 4.03
CA SER A 127 -12.79 -7.44 5.29
C SER A 127 -11.70 -6.99 6.27
N ALA A 128 -10.56 -7.69 6.32
CA ALA A 128 -9.41 -7.30 7.12
C ALA A 128 -8.75 -6.00 6.60
N MET A 129 -8.64 -5.82 5.28
CA MET A 129 -8.14 -4.58 4.67
C MET A 129 -9.03 -3.38 5.00
N LEU A 130 -10.37 -3.50 4.86
CA LEU A 130 -11.31 -2.44 5.23
C LEU A 130 -11.23 -2.05 6.71
N SER A 131 -11.13 -3.04 7.59
CA SER A 131 -10.97 -2.84 9.04
C SER A 131 -9.62 -2.21 9.40
N THR A 132 -8.58 -2.54 8.63
CA THR A 132 -7.23 -1.93 8.75
C THR A 132 -7.24 -0.49 8.27
N CYS A 133 -7.89 -0.16 7.15
CA CYS A 133 -8.10 1.22 6.69
C CYS A 133 -8.83 2.07 7.75
N THR A 134 -9.87 1.52 8.37
CA THR A 134 -10.61 2.16 9.48
C THR A 134 -9.70 2.42 10.69
N SER A 135 -8.83 1.47 11.01
CA SER A 135 -7.84 1.60 12.10
C SER A 135 -6.79 2.67 11.77
N LEU A 136 -6.31 2.70 10.53
CA LEU A 136 -5.35 3.69 10.03
C LEU A 136 -5.93 5.11 10.03
N LEU A 137 -7.18 5.32 9.60
CA LEU A 137 -7.87 6.61 9.71
C LEU A 137 -8.10 7.06 11.16
N THR A 138 -8.04 6.14 12.13
CA THR A 138 -8.09 6.48 13.56
C THR A 138 -6.70 6.88 14.07
N PHE A 139 -5.65 6.17 13.64
CA PHE A 139 -4.25 6.46 13.99
C PHE A 139 -3.72 7.74 13.32
N PHE A 140 -4.16 8.02 12.10
CA PHE A 140 -3.84 9.21 11.30
C PHE A 140 -5.09 10.09 11.12
N PRO A 141 -5.44 10.94 12.11
CA PRO A 141 -6.68 11.73 12.10
C PRO A 141 -6.70 12.85 11.03
N SER A 142 -5.53 13.22 10.53
CA SER A 142 -5.27 14.16 9.43
C SER A 142 -5.51 13.56 8.04
N ALA A 143 -5.41 12.23 7.89
CA ALA A 143 -5.77 11.56 6.65
C ALA A 143 -7.27 11.72 6.42
N THR A 144 -7.68 12.19 5.25
CA THR A 144 -9.08 12.47 4.89
C THR A 144 -9.76 11.32 4.17
N LEU A 145 -8.96 10.43 3.57
CA LEU A 145 -9.39 9.31 2.77
C LEU A 145 -8.38 8.16 2.90
N ALA A 146 -8.90 6.94 2.94
CA ALA A 146 -8.17 5.73 2.64
C ALA A 146 -8.78 5.07 1.39
N TYR A 147 -7.93 4.50 0.55
CA TYR A 147 -8.31 3.67 -0.58
C TYR A 147 -7.59 2.33 -0.46
N THR A 148 -8.24 1.23 -0.83
CA THR A 148 -7.59 -0.09 -0.86
C THR A 148 -8.03 -0.93 -2.04
N GLN A 149 -7.08 -1.67 -2.62
CA GLN A 149 -7.35 -2.73 -3.58
C GLN A 149 -6.29 -3.82 -3.43
N SER A 150 -6.71 -5.09 -3.51
CA SER A 150 -5.85 -6.25 -3.25
C SER A 150 -5.19 -6.15 -1.86
N ASP A 151 -3.90 -5.90 -1.84
CA ASP A 151 -2.95 -5.84 -0.73
C ASP A 151 -2.33 -4.44 -0.55
N GLU A 152 -2.78 -3.45 -1.34
CA GLU A 152 -2.35 -2.05 -1.25
C GLU A 152 -3.37 -1.22 -0.45
N ILE A 153 -2.88 -0.33 0.43
CA ILE A 153 -3.65 0.76 1.04
C ILE A 153 -2.97 2.08 0.70
N THR A 154 -3.74 3.05 0.18
CA THR A 154 -3.32 4.44 -0.03
C THR A 154 -4.08 5.36 0.93
N LEU A 155 -3.38 6.10 1.77
CA LEU A 155 -3.92 7.20 2.58
C LEU A 155 -3.53 8.54 1.96
N ILE A 156 -4.45 9.51 1.99
CA ILE A 156 -4.18 10.88 1.54
C ILE A 156 -4.34 11.86 2.69
N PHE A 157 -3.36 12.76 2.81
CA PHE A 157 -3.28 13.84 3.78
C PHE A 157 -3.23 15.17 3.03
N PRO A 158 -4.28 16.00 3.03
CA PRO A 158 -4.32 17.22 2.21
C PRO A 158 -3.32 18.31 2.59
N SER A 159 -2.76 18.30 3.79
CA SER A 159 -1.95 19.41 4.33
C SER A 159 -0.98 18.92 5.40
N GLY A 160 -0.04 18.05 5.01
CA GLY A 160 0.90 17.40 5.94
C GLY A 160 0.27 16.26 6.75
N VAL A 161 1.11 15.42 7.37
CA VAL A 161 0.63 14.35 8.25
C VAL A 161 0.22 14.89 9.63
N GLY A 162 0.82 16.00 10.08
CA GLY A 162 0.55 16.60 11.38
C GLY A 162 1.04 15.74 12.55
N ALA A 163 1.93 14.77 12.31
CA ALA A 163 2.39 13.82 13.31
C ALA A 163 3.90 13.53 13.20
N PHE A 164 4.51 13.12 14.32
CA PHE A 164 5.89 12.64 14.42
C PHE A 164 7.01 13.60 13.93
N GLY A 165 6.66 14.85 13.62
CA GLY A 165 7.56 15.86 13.06
C GLY A 165 7.80 15.72 11.56
N GLU A 166 6.85 15.14 10.80
CA GLU A 166 6.96 14.88 9.36
C GLU A 166 8.15 13.97 8.95
N ARG A 167 8.79 13.29 9.90
CA ARG A 167 9.98 12.47 9.68
C ARG A 167 9.64 11.19 8.94
N VAL A 168 10.17 11.06 7.72
CA VAL A 168 9.88 9.97 6.76
C VAL A 168 10.15 8.60 7.39
N GLN A 169 11.31 8.40 8.02
CA GLN A 169 11.65 7.10 8.63
C GLN A 169 10.64 6.69 9.72
N LYS A 170 10.26 7.64 10.59
CA LYS A 170 9.34 7.39 11.70
C LYS A 170 7.90 7.19 11.21
N LEU A 171 7.48 7.93 10.21
CA LEU A 171 6.17 7.79 9.58
C LEU A 171 6.02 6.44 8.88
N SER A 172 6.96 6.09 7.99
CA SER A 172 6.91 4.82 7.25
C SER A 172 6.99 3.61 8.18
N SER A 173 7.94 3.58 9.13
CA SER A 173 8.11 2.42 10.03
C SER A 173 6.90 2.20 10.96
N LEU A 174 6.36 3.27 11.55
CA LEU A 174 5.17 3.17 12.40
C LEU A 174 3.92 2.82 11.59
N ALA A 175 3.76 3.37 10.38
CA ALA A 175 2.63 3.04 9.51
C ALA A 175 2.66 1.57 9.07
N ALA A 176 3.80 1.07 8.57
CA ALA A 176 3.97 -0.34 8.19
C ALA A 176 3.71 -1.29 9.36
N SER A 177 4.30 -0.99 10.53
CA SER A 177 4.13 -1.79 11.75
C SER A 177 2.66 -1.82 12.21
N TYR A 178 2.02 -0.65 12.31
CA TYR A 178 0.62 -0.53 12.74
C TYR A 178 -0.34 -1.22 11.76
N THR A 179 -0.07 -1.11 10.45
CA THR A 179 -0.84 -1.79 9.39
C THR A 179 -0.72 -3.30 9.54
N SER A 180 0.50 -3.82 9.68
CA SER A 180 0.76 -5.26 9.84
C SER A 180 0.03 -5.84 11.05
N VAL A 181 0.17 -5.22 12.23
CA VAL A 181 -0.47 -5.68 13.47
C VAL A 181 -2.00 -5.63 13.39
N ASN A 182 -2.58 -4.56 12.83
CA ASN A 182 -4.04 -4.48 12.70
C ASN A 182 -4.59 -5.42 11.63
N PHE A 183 -3.90 -5.58 10.49
CA PHE A 183 -4.29 -6.51 9.45
C PHE A 183 -4.34 -7.95 9.97
N VAL A 184 -3.29 -8.41 10.66
CA VAL A 184 -3.26 -9.76 11.25
C VAL A 184 -4.39 -9.93 12.27
N LYS A 185 -4.59 -8.96 13.17
CA LYS A 185 -5.69 -8.97 14.15
C LYS A 185 -7.07 -9.09 13.48
N HIS A 186 -7.34 -8.26 12.47
CA HIS A 186 -8.64 -8.25 11.79
C HIS A 186 -8.83 -9.49 10.90
N LEU A 187 -7.76 -10.02 10.33
CA LEU A 187 -7.79 -11.23 9.51
C LEU A 187 -8.04 -12.49 10.34
N ILE A 188 -7.44 -12.61 11.54
CA ILE A 188 -7.77 -13.68 12.48
C ILE A 188 -9.26 -13.64 12.81
N ALA A 189 -9.79 -12.47 13.17
CA ALA A 189 -11.22 -12.31 13.45
C ALA A 189 -12.12 -12.64 12.24
N ALA A 190 -11.70 -12.28 11.02
CA ALA A 190 -12.43 -12.63 9.79
C ALA A 190 -12.39 -14.13 9.48
N VAL A 191 -11.26 -14.81 9.69
CA VAL A 191 -11.12 -16.27 9.56
C VAL A 191 -11.89 -17.02 10.64
N ASP A 192 -11.98 -16.50 11.86
CA ASP A 192 -12.78 -17.07 12.93
C ASP A 192 -14.29 -16.92 12.67
N ALA A 193 -14.73 -15.78 12.12
CA ALA A 193 -16.12 -15.55 11.72
C ALA A 193 -16.53 -16.30 10.45
N GLN A 194 -15.59 -16.52 9.52
CA GLN A 194 -15.79 -17.23 8.25
C GLN A 194 -14.72 -18.34 8.09
N PRO A 195 -14.86 -19.49 8.80
CA PRO A 195 -13.86 -20.56 8.73
C PRO A 195 -13.74 -21.18 7.34
N GLU A 196 -14.84 -21.23 6.58
CA GLU A 196 -14.88 -21.83 5.24
C GLU A 196 -14.78 -20.79 4.11
N PRO A 197 -13.94 -21.02 3.07
CA PRO A 197 -13.13 -22.22 2.86
C PRO A 197 -11.91 -22.26 3.79
N ALA A 198 -11.62 -23.44 4.34
CA ALA A 198 -10.43 -23.65 5.17
C ALA A 198 -9.13 -23.19 4.48
N LEU A 199 -8.18 -22.69 5.29
CA LEU A 199 -6.87 -22.29 4.80
C LEU A 199 -6.10 -23.49 4.23
N LYS A 200 -5.45 -23.30 3.09
CA LYS A 200 -4.73 -24.35 2.35
C LYS A 200 -3.29 -24.48 2.86
N GLY A 201 -2.72 -25.66 2.67
CA GLY A 201 -1.29 -25.93 2.92
C GLY A 201 -0.95 -26.17 4.39
N GLU A 202 0.32 -26.51 4.62
CA GLU A 202 0.86 -26.78 5.95
C GLU A 202 1.10 -25.45 6.69
N GLY A 203 0.74 -25.39 7.99
CA GLY A 203 0.86 -24.19 8.84
C GLY A 203 -0.45 -23.63 9.38
N GLY A 204 -1.63 -24.07 8.91
CA GLY A 204 -2.92 -23.75 9.52
C GLY A 204 -3.17 -22.24 9.70
N LYS A 205 -3.42 -21.79 10.94
CA LYS A 205 -3.59 -20.36 11.27
C LYS A 205 -2.26 -19.63 11.53
N ASP A 206 -1.14 -20.33 11.67
CA ASP A 206 0.15 -19.68 11.97
C ASP A 206 0.63 -18.83 10.78
N VAL A 207 0.24 -19.21 9.57
CA VAL A 207 0.50 -18.42 8.35
C VAL A 207 -0.03 -16.99 8.46
N LEU A 208 -1.13 -16.76 9.21
CA LEU A 208 -1.74 -15.43 9.37
C LEU A 208 -0.76 -14.42 9.97
N TRP A 209 0.14 -14.86 10.87
CA TRP A 209 1.14 -14.02 11.52
C TRP A 209 2.33 -13.64 10.61
N THR A 210 2.40 -14.19 9.40
CA THR A 210 3.45 -13.85 8.42
C THR A 210 3.14 -12.61 7.59
N ALA A 211 1.91 -12.08 7.65
CA ALA A 211 1.51 -10.90 6.91
C ALA A 211 2.16 -9.62 7.46
N HIS A 212 2.87 -8.90 6.59
CA HIS A 212 3.50 -7.62 6.89
C HIS A 212 3.56 -6.73 5.66
N PHE A 213 3.71 -5.43 5.87
CA PHE A 213 3.60 -4.40 4.82
C PHE A 213 4.90 -3.59 4.68
N ASP A 214 5.18 -3.10 3.47
CA ASP A 214 6.08 -1.97 3.28
C ASP A 214 5.33 -0.63 3.50
N ALA A 215 6.06 0.49 3.54
CA ALA A 215 5.46 1.82 3.54
C ALA A 215 6.28 2.78 2.68
N ARG A 216 5.59 3.56 1.85
CA ARG A 216 6.16 4.60 1.00
C ARG A 216 5.39 5.88 1.22
N ILE A 217 6.06 6.91 1.73
CA ILE A 217 5.43 8.20 2.02
C ILE A 217 6.15 9.31 1.27
N PHE A 218 5.38 10.17 0.59
CA PHE A 218 5.92 11.21 -0.28
C PHE A 218 4.93 12.38 -0.41
N ALA A 219 5.46 13.57 -0.65
CA ALA A 219 4.67 14.74 -0.99
C ALA A 219 4.34 14.78 -2.48
N VAL A 220 3.19 15.35 -2.81
CA VAL A 220 2.81 15.74 -4.18
C VAL A 220 2.51 17.25 -4.18
N PRO A 221 2.67 17.96 -5.31
CA PRO A 221 2.67 19.43 -5.29
C PRO A 221 1.28 20.05 -5.03
N SER A 222 0.19 19.31 -5.24
CA SER A 222 -1.17 19.85 -5.10
C SER A 222 -2.23 18.76 -4.86
N ILE A 223 -3.47 19.17 -4.54
CA ILE A 223 -4.60 18.26 -4.29
C ILE A 223 -5.01 17.55 -5.59
N GLU A 224 -4.88 18.21 -6.72
CA GLU A 224 -5.05 17.68 -8.06
C GLU A 224 -4.09 16.51 -8.31
N GLU A 225 -2.82 16.63 -7.92
CA GLU A 225 -1.87 15.51 -8.04
C GLU A 225 -2.14 14.37 -7.06
N ALA A 226 -2.69 14.66 -5.87
CA ALA A 226 -3.19 13.62 -4.97
C ALA A 226 -4.40 12.87 -5.55
N LEU A 227 -5.30 13.58 -6.24
CA LEU A 227 -6.42 13.00 -6.98
C LEU A 227 -5.94 12.20 -8.21
N ASN A 228 -4.95 12.70 -8.96
CA ASN A 228 -4.35 12.00 -10.10
C ASN A 228 -3.67 10.70 -9.66
N ASN A 229 -2.98 10.69 -8.51
CA ASN A 229 -2.42 9.47 -7.94
C ASN A 229 -3.54 8.45 -7.63
N LEU A 230 -4.61 8.89 -6.97
CA LEU A 230 -5.75 8.04 -6.63
C LEU A 230 -6.46 7.49 -7.89
N LEU A 231 -6.68 8.32 -8.91
CA LEU A 231 -7.20 7.91 -10.22
C LEU A 231 -6.32 6.84 -10.87
N TRP A 232 -5.00 7.04 -10.84
CA TRP A 232 -4.04 6.06 -11.36
C TRP A 232 -4.11 4.72 -10.60
N ARG A 233 -4.22 4.75 -9.25
CA ARG A 233 -4.48 3.55 -8.44
C ARG A 233 -5.80 2.87 -8.83
N CYS A 234 -6.91 3.62 -8.89
CA CYS A 234 -8.26 3.12 -9.14
C CYS A 234 -8.49 2.61 -10.57
N ARG A 235 -7.88 3.23 -11.59
CA ARG A 235 -8.23 3.00 -13.00
C ARG A 235 -7.17 2.26 -13.80
N ASN A 236 -5.89 2.50 -13.52
CA ASN A 236 -4.80 1.87 -14.26
C ASN A 236 -4.32 0.59 -13.59
N ASP A 237 -4.17 0.57 -12.26
CA ASP A 237 -3.65 -0.59 -11.53
C ASP A 237 -4.75 -1.52 -11.02
N ALA A 238 -5.75 -1.03 -10.27
CA ALA A 238 -6.79 -1.87 -9.68
C ALA A 238 -7.55 -2.71 -10.73
N VAL A 239 -8.13 -2.06 -11.74
CA VAL A 239 -8.88 -2.76 -12.81
C VAL A 239 -7.98 -3.74 -13.57
N ARG A 240 -6.73 -3.34 -13.90
CA ARG A 240 -5.76 -4.20 -14.60
C ARG A 240 -5.38 -5.42 -13.76
N ASN A 241 -5.12 -5.24 -12.46
CA ASN A 241 -4.81 -6.31 -11.52
C ASN A 241 -6.01 -7.26 -11.37
N SER A 242 -7.22 -6.71 -11.22
CA SER A 242 -8.46 -7.48 -11.08
C SER A 242 -8.74 -8.36 -12.30
N VAL A 243 -8.75 -7.77 -13.50
CA VAL A 243 -8.90 -8.49 -14.77
C VAL A 243 -7.84 -9.58 -14.92
N SER A 244 -6.59 -9.27 -14.59
CA SER A 244 -5.48 -10.23 -14.69
C SER A 244 -5.61 -11.39 -13.70
N SER A 245 -6.01 -11.12 -12.44
CA SER A 245 -6.21 -12.14 -11.41
C SER A 245 -7.41 -13.04 -11.70
N PHE A 246 -8.49 -12.48 -12.27
CA PHE A 246 -9.67 -13.26 -12.66
C PHE A 246 -9.41 -14.08 -13.93
N ALA A 247 -8.80 -13.50 -14.97
CA ALA A 247 -8.45 -14.21 -16.20
C ALA A 247 -7.53 -15.43 -15.96
N ARG A 248 -6.60 -15.36 -14.99
CA ARG A 248 -5.76 -16.49 -14.56
C ARG A 248 -6.53 -17.70 -14.00
N THR A 249 -7.83 -17.59 -13.76
CA THR A 249 -8.68 -18.74 -13.39
C THR A 249 -9.18 -19.52 -14.60
N MET A 250 -9.13 -18.93 -15.80
CA MET A 250 -9.63 -19.51 -17.06
C MET A 250 -8.53 -19.73 -18.11
N TYR A 251 -7.39 -19.03 -17.97
CA TYR A 251 -6.30 -18.99 -18.95
C TYR A 251 -4.94 -19.26 -18.33
N SER A 252 -4.06 -19.91 -19.08
CA SER A 252 -2.65 -20.06 -18.75
C SER A 252 -1.87 -18.76 -18.96
N THR A 253 -0.71 -18.67 -18.31
CA THR A 253 0.25 -17.57 -18.50
C THR A 253 0.66 -17.38 -19.97
N LYS A 254 0.63 -18.43 -20.78
CA LYS A 254 0.99 -18.37 -22.21
C LYS A 254 -0.11 -17.69 -23.04
N GLU A 255 -1.38 -18.04 -22.80
CA GLU A 255 -2.53 -17.44 -23.49
C GLU A 255 -2.69 -15.95 -23.14
N MET A 256 -2.38 -15.57 -21.90
CA MET A 256 -2.42 -14.18 -21.43
C MET A 256 -1.20 -13.35 -21.84
N HIS A 257 -0.16 -13.94 -22.46
CA HIS A 257 1.09 -13.22 -22.70
C HIS A 257 0.92 -12.09 -23.71
N GLY A 258 1.43 -10.90 -23.38
CA GLY A 258 1.30 -9.69 -24.21
C GLY A 258 -0.10 -9.04 -24.21
N LYS A 259 -1.11 -9.65 -23.58
CA LYS A 259 -2.49 -9.16 -23.59
C LYS A 259 -2.73 -8.02 -22.62
N ARG A 260 -3.39 -6.96 -23.09
CA ARG A 260 -3.90 -5.85 -22.27
C ARG A 260 -5.21 -6.24 -21.58
N ALA A 261 -5.57 -5.55 -20.50
CA ALA A 261 -6.80 -5.83 -19.75
C ALA A 261 -8.07 -5.83 -20.62
N LYS A 262 -8.20 -4.90 -21.58
CA LYS A 262 -9.32 -4.88 -22.53
C LYS A 262 -9.39 -6.12 -23.42
N GLU A 263 -8.25 -6.65 -23.86
CA GLU A 263 -8.20 -7.89 -24.65
C GLU A 263 -8.59 -9.10 -23.80
N LEU A 264 -8.11 -9.18 -22.55
CA LEU A 264 -8.49 -10.25 -21.63
C LEU A 264 -10.00 -10.27 -21.33
N VAL A 265 -10.64 -9.09 -21.20
CA VAL A 265 -12.10 -8.99 -21.04
C VAL A 265 -12.84 -9.43 -22.30
N ALA A 266 -12.35 -9.07 -23.50
CA ALA A 266 -12.89 -9.55 -24.76
C ALA A 266 -12.78 -11.09 -24.87
N MET A 267 -11.59 -11.66 -24.60
CA MET A 267 -11.37 -13.11 -24.59
C MET A 267 -12.31 -13.84 -23.62
N MET A 268 -12.45 -13.36 -22.37
CA MET A 268 -13.39 -13.94 -21.39
C MET A 268 -14.83 -13.96 -21.89
N ARG A 269 -15.27 -12.88 -22.56
CA ARG A 269 -16.62 -12.77 -23.12
C ARG A 269 -16.83 -13.66 -24.35
N GLU A 270 -15.89 -13.64 -25.28
CA GLU A 270 -16.00 -14.29 -26.60
C GLU A 270 -15.74 -15.80 -26.54
N GLU A 271 -14.73 -16.23 -25.78
CA GLU A 271 -14.29 -17.62 -25.75
C GLU A 271 -14.92 -18.44 -24.60
N LYS A 272 -15.33 -17.78 -23.51
CA LYS A 272 -15.88 -18.43 -22.30
C LYS A 272 -17.31 -18.00 -21.97
N GLY A 273 -17.86 -17.00 -22.67
CA GLY A 273 -19.19 -16.45 -22.37
C GLY A 273 -19.28 -15.68 -21.06
N VAL A 274 -18.14 -15.31 -20.45
CA VAL A 274 -18.11 -14.67 -19.12
C VAL A 274 -18.03 -13.15 -19.25
N VAL A 275 -19.05 -12.45 -18.74
CA VAL A 275 -19.00 -11.00 -18.55
C VAL A 275 -18.25 -10.69 -17.25
N PHE A 276 -17.11 -10.00 -17.36
CA PHE A 276 -16.20 -9.76 -16.25
C PHE A 276 -16.86 -8.97 -15.11
N GLU A 277 -17.62 -7.92 -15.46
CA GLU A 277 -18.28 -7.02 -14.53
C GLU A 277 -19.42 -7.68 -13.73
N ASP A 278 -20.03 -8.74 -14.27
CA ASP A 278 -21.09 -9.51 -13.61
C ASP A 278 -20.51 -10.66 -12.75
N ALA A 279 -19.35 -11.18 -13.12
CA ALA A 279 -18.72 -12.34 -12.49
C ALA A 279 -17.75 -11.99 -11.35
N VAL A 280 -17.39 -10.72 -11.18
CA VAL A 280 -16.42 -10.24 -10.18
C VAL A 280 -17.06 -9.24 -9.20
N PRO A 281 -16.89 -9.39 -7.88
CA PRO A 281 -17.40 -8.42 -6.90
C PRO A 281 -16.86 -7.01 -7.15
N LYS A 282 -17.69 -5.97 -6.97
CA LYS A 282 -17.33 -4.57 -7.28
C LYS A 282 -16.07 -4.10 -6.57
N TRP A 283 -15.94 -4.42 -5.28
CA TRP A 283 -14.73 -4.17 -4.48
C TRP A 283 -13.46 -4.81 -5.06
N ALA A 284 -13.58 -5.94 -5.74
CA ALA A 284 -12.46 -6.62 -6.38
C ALA A 284 -12.07 -5.98 -7.72
N ILE A 285 -13.01 -5.29 -8.40
CA ILE A 285 -12.75 -4.59 -9.67
C ILE A 285 -12.05 -3.25 -9.45
N GLU A 286 -12.66 -2.36 -8.66
CA GLU A 286 -12.23 -0.95 -8.54
C GLU A 286 -11.67 -0.58 -7.17
N GLY A 287 -11.52 -1.56 -6.27
CA GLY A 287 -11.14 -1.32 -4.87
C GLY A 287 -12.28 -0.75 -4.03
N CYS A 288 -11.93 -0.15 -2.90
CA CYS A 288 -12.86 0.53 -2.00
C CYS A 288 -12.30 1.86 -1.52
N LEU A 289 -13.19 2.84 -1.38
CA LEU A 289 -12.94 4.13 -0.73
C LEU A 289 -13.49 4.09 0.69
N ILE A 290 -12.69 4.51 1.66
CA ILE A 290 -13.01 4.51 3.09
C ILE A 290 -12.74 5.91 3.62
N LYS A 291 -13.78 6.57 4.14
CA LYS A 291 -13.71 7.97 4.59
C LYS A 291 -14.70 8.20 5.73
N ARG A 292 -14.46 9.21 6.55
CA ARG A 292 -15.35 9.55 7.67
C ARG A 292 -16.58 10.26 7.13
N GLU A 293 -17.74 10.06 7.72
CA GLU A 293 -18.94 10.87 7.47
C GLU A 293 -19.51 11.35 8.82
N GLN A 294 -20.23 12.48 8.81
CA GLN A 294 -20.99 12.91 9.98
C GLN A 294 -22.40 12.33 9.90
N VAL A 295 -22.89 11.82 11.04
CA VAL A 295 -24.29 11.41 11.18
C VAL A 295 -24.92 12.08 12.39
N ASP A 296 -26.20 12.41 12.24
CA ASP A 296 -27.02 12.94 13.30
C ASP A 296 -27.20 11.89 14.41
N HIS A 297 -27.03 12.34 15.65
CA HIS A 297 -27.13 11.50 16.83
C HIS A 297 -27.81 12.27 17.96
N TRP A 298 -29.03 11.86 18.29
CA TRP A 298 -29.76 12.33 19.46
C TRP A 298 -29.09 11.83 20.73
N GLY A 299 -28.41 12.74 21.44
CA GLY A 299 -27.71 12.47 22.68
C GLY A 299 -28.39 13.16 23.85
N ARG A 300 -28.38 12.53 25.03
CA ARG A 300 -28.84 13.18 26.26
C ARG A 300 -27.70 14.02 26.84
N ASN A 301 -27.92 15.32 26.98
CA ASN A 301 -26.92 16.23 27.56
C ASN A 301 -26.76 15.92 29.07
N GLY A 302 -25.53 15.63 29.50
CA GLY A 302 -25.23 15.23 30.87
C GLY A 302 -25.37 16.34 31.92
N LYS A 303 -25.56 17.60 31.51
CA LYS A 303 -25.76 18.75 32.41
C LYS A 303 -27.24 19.16 32.52
N THR A 304 -27.95 19.24 31.38
CA THR A 304 -29.37 19.66 31.34
C THR A 304 -30.34 18.49 31.45
N GLY A 305 -29.91 17.27 31.10
CA GLY A 305 -30.76 16.09 31.03
C GLY A 305 -31.70 16.07 29.82
N GLU A 306 -31.60 17.05 28.92
CA GLU A 306 -32.42 17.19 27.71
C GLU A 306 -31.84 16.37 26.54
N MET A 307 -32.67 16.13 25.52
CA MET A 307 -32.26 15.47 24.28
C MET A 307 -31.81 16.53 23.28
N GLU A 308 -30.53 16.53 22.94
CA GLU A 308 -29.91 17.45 22.00
C GLU A 308 -29.42 16.69 20.75
N MET A 309 -29.53 17.32 19.59
CA MET A 309 -28.96 16.78 18.36
C MET A 309 -27.45 17.04 18.35
N THR A 310 -26.66 15.98 18.21
CA THR A 310 -25.20 16.04 18.17
C THR A 310 -24.68 15.31 16.93
N PHE A 311 -23.52 15.71 16.41
CA PHE A 311 -22.90 15.00 15.30
C PHE A 311 -21.93 13.93 15.82
N ARG A 312 -21.98 12.73 15.23
CA ARG A 312 -20.98 11.69 15.43
C ARG A 312 -20.29 11.37 14.12
N ALA A 313 -18.97 11.30 14.15
CA ALA A 313 -18.19 10.77 13.04
C ALA A 313 -18.29 9.24 13.04
N ARG A 314 -18.69 8.65 11.90
CA ARG A 314 -18.52 7.23 11.63
C ARG A 314 -17.67 7.04 10.37
N VAL A 315 -17.26 5.81 10.08
CA VAL A 315 -16.56 5.50 8.82
C VAL A 315 -17.56 4.92 7.82
N ARG A 316 -17.56 5.50 6.61
CA ARG A 316 -18.26 5.04 5.43
C ARG A 316 -17.30 4.27 4.54
N VAL A 317 -17.79 3.19 3.93
CA VAL A 317 -17.09 2.40 2.91
C VAL A 317 -17.93 2.42 1.64
N GLU A 318 -17.31 2.70 0.51
CA GLU A 318 -17.91 2.63 -0.82
C GLU A 318 -17.11 1.64 -1.68
N GLU A 319 -17.78 0.62 -2.22
CA GLU A 319 -17.18 -0.41 -3.10
C GLU A 319 -16.97 0.10 -4.53
N ARG A 320 -16.21 1.20 -4.65
CA ARG A 320 -15.84 1.82 -5.93
C ARG A 320 -14.47 2.47 -5.82
N GLY A 321 -13.86 2.73 -6.97
CA GLY A 321 -12.76 3.66 -7.12
C GLY A 321 -13.23 5.06 -7.52
N VAL A 322 -12.28 6.00 -7.62
CA VAL A 322 -12.50 7.25 -8.35
C VAL A 322 -12.37 6.97 -9.85
N ARG A 323 -13.29 7.49 -10.66
CA ARG A 323 -13.42 7.15 -12.09
C ARG A 323 -12.92 8.22 -13.05
N GLU A 324 -13.10 9.48 -12.67
CA GLU A 324 -12.78 10.66 -13.47
C GLU A 324 -12.24 11.78 -12.57
N PHE A 325 -11.51 12.71 -13.18
CA PHE A 325 -11.04 13.92 -12.50
C PHE A 325 -12.17 14.95 -12.47
N GLY A 326 -12.41 15.58 -11.33
CA GLY A 326 -13.46 16.59 -11.18
C GLY A 326 -13.66 17.03 -9.73
N GLU A 327 -14.58 17.98 -9.54
CA GLU A 327 -14.84 18.62 -8.24
C GLU A 327 -15.30 17.66 -7.13
N GLU A 328 -16.03 16.59 -7.46
CA GLU A 328 -16.35 15.53 -6.49
C GLU A 328 -15.07 14.84 -6.00
N GLY A 329 -14.15 14.51 -6.91
CA GLY A 329 -12.88 13.89 -6.57
C GLY A 329 -11.98 14.81 -5.73
N LEU A 330 -11.94 16.11 -6.05
CA LEU A 330 -11.16 17.08 -5.30
C LEU A 330 -11.69 17.24 -3.87
N ARG A 331 -13.01 17.35 -3.69
CA ARG A 331 -13.66 17.36 -2.37
C ARG A 331 -13.46 16.05 -1.61
N LEU A 332 -13.59 14.91 -2.28
CA LEU A 332 -13.32 13.59 -1.71
C LEU A 332 -11.90 13.47 -1.15
N VAL A 333 -10.91 14.09 -1.81
CA VAL A 333 -9.53 14.15 -1.32
C VAL A 333 -9.38 15.20 -0.21
N GLN A 334 -9.87 16.42 -0.40
CA GLN A 334 -9.57 17.56 0.47
C GLN A 334 -10.40 17.62 1.76
N GLU A 335 -11.69 17.30 1.70
CA GLU A 335 -12.60 17.50 2.84
C GLU A 335 -12.43 16.43 3.91
N ARG A 336 -12.70 16.77 5.17
CA ARG A 336 -12.52 15.82 6.30
C ARG A 336 -13.58 14.72 6.34
N TYR A 337 -14.77 15.02 5.83
CA TYR A 337 -15.94 14.15 5.84
C TYR A 337 -16.44 13.92 4.40
N TRP A 338 -17.20 12.84 4.18
CA TRP A 338 -17.94 12.58 2.95
C TRP A 338 -19.20 13.45 2.89
#